data_AF-A0A2G2MQY9-F1
#
_entry.id   AF-A0A2G2MQY9-F1
#
_cell.length_a   1.000
_cell.length_b   1.000
_cell.length_c   1.000
_cell.angle_alpha   90.00
_cell.angle_beta   90.00
_cell.angle_gamma   90.00
#
_symmetry.space_group_name_H-M   'P 1'
#
loop_
_entity.id
_entity.type
_entity.pdbx_description
1 polymer ?
#
loop_
_entity_poly.entity_id
_entity_poly.type
_entity_poly.pdbx_seq_one_letter_code
_entity_poly.pdbx_strand_id
1 'polypeptide(L)'
;MQEYRSLALTLIAIFIITLLAAYFSPSFTEQQSYLELFILFGSLLFIFAVVAIFASLGFHAFALYMGLFLAVVIAMFGILGAAIVVLLTYISWGSIFAMEVLLFDSGAQSAKEWFISRYKFKAFKAEFYAFYPMIGFIYLLLEIIPNILSRESVIDFSPSRVLKEMEELLP
;
A
#
# COMPACT_ATOMS: atom_id res chain seq x y z
N MET A 1 -18.86 17.69 -5.68
CA MET A 1 -19.61 17.02 -6.77
C MET A 1 -18.80 16.86 -8.06
N GLN A 2 -17.92 17.80 -8.44
CA GLN A 2 -17.03 17.64 -9.60
C GLN A 2 -16.03 16.47 -9.46
N GLU A 3 -15.46 16.25 -8.27
CA GLU A 3 -14.50 15.16 -8.00
C GLU A 3 -15.12 13.77 -8.17
N TYR A 4 -16.37 13.57 -7.74
CA TYR A 4 -17.09 12.31 -7.97
C TYR A 4 -17.37 12.08 -9.46
N ARG A 5 -17.53 13.17 -10.23
CA ARG A 5 -17.76 13.11 -11.67
C ARG A 5 -16.48 12.80 -12.45
N SER A 6 -15.34 13.34 -12.02
CA SER A 6 -14.04 12.99 -12.60
C SER A 6 -13.67 11.55 -12.27
N LEU A 7 -13.87 11.11 -11.02
CA LEU A 7 -13.70 9.70 -10.63
C LEU A 7 -14.57 8.76 -11.48
N ALA A 8 -15.86 9.05 -11.63
CA ALA A 8 -16.76 8.26 -12.48
C ALA A 8 -16.29 8.20 -13.95
N LEU A 9 -15.80 9.31 -14.49
CA LEU A 9 -15.25 9.36 -15.85
C LEU A 9 -13.96 8.57 -15.98
N THR A 10 -13.06 8.64 -14.99
CA THR A 10 -11.83 7.84 -14.97
C THR A 10 -12.14 6.35 -14.88
N LEU A 11 -13.14 5.98 -14.07
CA LEU A 11 -13.63 4.60 -13.96
C LEU A 11 -14.15 4.08 -15.30
N ILE A 12 -14.99 4.87 -15.98
CA ILE A 12 -15.54 4.52 -17.29
C ILE A 12 -14.41 4.43 -18.34
N ALA A 13 -13.45 5.36 -18.32
CA ALA A 13 -12.33 5.36 -19.26
C ALA A 13 -11.42 4.14 -19.08
N ILE A 14 -11.06 3.79 -17.84
CA ILE A 14 -10.29 2.57 -17.54
C ILE A 14 -11.06 1.35 -18.01
N PHE A 15 -12.36 1.27 -17.72
CA PHE A 15 -13.20 0.15 -18.16
C PHE A 15 -13.18 -0.01 -19.68
N ILE A 16 -13.38 1.07 -20.44
CA ILE A 16 -13.36 1.06 -21.90
C ILE A 16 -11.98 0.66 -22.45
N ILE A 17 -10.90 1.24 -21.92
CA ILE A 17 -9.53 0.93 -22.38
C ILE A 17 -9.21 -0.54 -22.13
N THR A 18 -9.59 -1.09 -20.98
CA THR A 18 -9.32 -2.49 -20.64
C THR A 18 -10.15 -3.44 -21.52
N LEU A 19 -11.40 -3.08 -21.85
CA LEU A 19 -12.27 -3.85 -22.74
C LEU A 19 -11.74 -3.85 -24.18
N LEU A 20 -11.26 -2.69 -24.66
CA LEU A 20 -10.61 -2.57 -25.96
C LEU A 20 -9.28 -3.37 -25.99
N ALA A 21 -8.48 -3.29 -24.94
CA ALA A 21 -7.23 -4.05 -24.84
C ALA A 21 -7.48 -5.57 -24.86
N ALA A 22 -8.54 -6.07 -24.23
CA ALA A 22 -8.93 -7.47 -24.30
C ALA A 22 -9.44 -7.87 -25.69
N TYR A 23 -10.26 -7.02 -26.32
CA TYR A 23 -10.81 -7.31 -27.64
C TYR A 23 -9.74 -7.35 -28.73
N PHE A 24 -8.73 -6.47 -28.65
CA PHE A 24 -7.69 -6.32 -29.67
C PHE A 24 -6.40 -7.09 -29.38
N SER A 25 -6.25 -7.73 -28.21
CA SER A 25 -5.01 -8.43 -27.88
C SER A 25 -4.95 -9.83 -28.53
N PRO A 26 -3.98 -10.07 -29.44
CA PRO A 26 -3.87 -11.33 -30.18
C PRO A 26 -3.36 -12.51 -29.34
N SER A 27 -2.92 -12.29 -28.10
CA SER A 27 -2.55 -13.37 -27.17
C SER A 27 -3.74 -14.06 -26.52
N PHE A 28 -4.97 -13.55 -26.70
CA PHE A 28 -6.20 -14.16 -26.17
C PHE A 28 -6.83 -15.20 -27.09
N THR A 29 -6.23 -15.48 -28.24
CA THR A 29 -6.68 -16.55 -29.15
C THR A 29 -6.22 -17.93 -28.67
N GLU A 30 -5.23 -18.01 -27.75
CA GLU A 30 -4.82 -19.25 -27.10
C GLU A 30 -5.50 -19.39 -25.72
N GLN A 31 -6.59 -20.17 -25.72
CA GLN A 31 -7.15 -20.92 -24.60
C GLN A 31 -7.21 -20.22 -23.22
N GLN A 32 -8.04 -19.20 -23.11
CA GLN A 32 -8.86 -19.08 -21.90
C GLN A 32 -10.34 -19.08 -22.29
N SER A 33 -11.13 -19.93 -21.62
CA SER A 33 -12.57 -19.96 -21.88
C SER A 33 -13.19 -18.59 -21.54
N TYR A 34 -14.27 -18.20 -22.21
CA TYR A 34 -15.00 -16.95 -21.90
C TYR A 34 -15.30 -16.80 -20.40
N LEU A 35 -15.50 -17.91 -19.70
CA LEU A 35 -15.72 -17.98 -18.26
C LEU A 35 -14.46 -17.60 -17.46
N GLU A 36 -13.27 -18.04 -17.87
CA GLU A 36 -12.00 -17.68 -17.24
C GLU A 36 -11.66 -16.21 -17.45
N LEU A 37 -11.92 -15.68 -18.65
CA LEU A 37 -11.82 -14.26 -18.95
C LEU A 37 -12.79 -13.43 -18.10
N PHE A 38 -14.04 -13.87 -17.96
CA PHE A 38 -15.02 -13.22 -17.10
C PHE A 38 -14.60 -13.24 -15.62
N ILE A 39 -14.05 -14.36 -15.14
CA ILE A 39 -13.52 -14.49 -13.78
C ILE A 39 -12.28 -13.61 -13.59
N LEU A 40 -11.36 -13.57 -14.55
CA LEU A 40 -10.15 -12.73 -14.50
C LEU A 40 -10.51 -11.23 -14.50
N PHE A 41 -11.41 -10.82 -15.39
CA PHE A 41 -11.90 -9.44 -15.43
C PHE A 41 -12.71 -9.07 -14.19
N GLY A 42 -13.57 -9.97 -13.72
CA GLY A 42 -14.33 -9.78 -12.49
C GLY A 42 -13.43 -9.67 -11.26
N SER A 43 -12.37 -10.48 -11.19
CA SER A 43 -11.40 -10.44 -10.09
C SER A 43 -10.51 -9.19 -10.16
N LEU A 44 -10.08 -8.74 -11.34
CA LEU A 44 -9.39 -7.46 -11.53
C LEU A 44 -10.26 -6.26 -11.14
N LEU A 45 -11.53 -6.24 -11.58
CA LEU A 45 -12.49 -5.20 -11.21
C LEU A 45 -12.81 -5.23 -9.72
N PHE A 46 -12.87 -6.41 -9.11
CA PHE A 46 -13.05 -6.57 -7.67
C PHE A 46 -11.86 -6.01 -6.89
N ILE A 47 -10.62 -6.38 -7.27
CA ILE A 47 -9.39 -5.86 -6.65
C ILE A 47 -9.35 -4.34 -6.80
N PHE A 48 -9.63 -3.82 -7.99
CA PHE A 48 -9.66 -2.39 -8.25
C PHE A 48 -10.78 -1.67 -7.47
N ALA A 49 -11.97 -2.26 -7.33
CA ALA A 49 -13.05 -1.72 -6.51
C ALA A 49 -12.66 -1.70 -5.02
N VAL A 50 -11.99 -2.73 -4.52
CA VAL A 50 -11.45 -2.77 -3.15
C VAL A 50 -10.43 -1.65 -2.94
N VAL A 51 -9.55 -1.38 -3.92
CA VAL A 51 -8.58 -0.28 -3.87
C VAL A 51 -9.26 1.10 -3.98
N ALA A 52 -10.31 1.24 -4.79
CA ALA A 52 -11.07 2.49 -4.91
C ALA A 52 -11.91 2.79 -3.64
N ILE A 53 -12.41 1.74 -3.00
CA ILE A 53 -13.10 1.83 -1.70
C ILE A 53 -12.09 2.15 -0.60
N PHE A 54 -10.89 1.53 -0.64
CA PHE A 54 -9.77 1.87 0.25
C PHE A 54 -9.43 3.36 0.20
N ALA A 55 -9.40 3.93 -1.01
CA ALA A 55 -9.11 5.35 -1.22
C ALA A 55 -10.26 6.30 -0.80
N SER A 56 -11.49 5.82 -0.62
CA SER A 56 -12.66 6.69 -0.41
C SER A 56 -13.41 6.52 0.92
N LEU A 57 -13.40 5.35 1.56
CA LEU A 57 -14.29 5.03 2.71
C LEU A 57 -13.58 4.89 4.07
N GLY A 58 -12.24 4.97 4.10
CA GLY A 58 -11.46 4.95 5.34
C GLY A 58 -11.19 3.55 5.93
N PHE A 59 -10.48 3.53 7.06
CA PHE A 59 -9.84 2.32 7.63
C PHE A 59 -10.82 1.19 8.01
N HIS A 60 -12.06 1.54 8.39
CA HIS A 60 -13.06 0.53 8.74
C HIS A 60 -13.51 -0.26 7.50
N ALA A 61 -13.77 0.42 6.38
CA ALA A 61 -14.12 -0.24 5.14
C ALA A 61 -12.96 -1.13 4.67
N PHE A 62 -11.73 -0.61 4.72
CA PHE A 62 -10.53 -1.40 4.41
C PHE A 62 -10.47 -2.72 5.20
N ALA A 63 -10.61 -2.66 6.52
CA ALA A 63 -10.54 -3.85 7.37
C ALA A 63 -11.61 -4.88 6.99
N LEU A 64 -12.81 -4.43 6.65
CA LEU A 64 -13.92 -5.30 6.25
C LEU A 64 -13.65 -5.96 4.89
N TYR A 65 -13.22 -5.20 3.88
CA TYR A 65 -12.89 -5.74 2.56
C TYR A 65 -11.65 -6.64 2.59
N MET A 66 -10.63 -6.29 3.35
CA MET A 66 -9.45 -7.13 3.55
C MET A 66 -9.83 -8.43 4.25
N GLY A 67 -10.71 -8.38 5.25
CA GLY A 67 -11.26 -9.57 5.90
C GLY A 67 -12.02 -10.48 4.92
N LEU A 68 -12.89 -9.91 4.09
CA LEU A 68 -13.61 -10.66 3.05
C LEU A 68 -12.64 -11.28 2.03
N PHE A 69 -11.67 -10.50 1.55
CA PHE A 69 -10.66 -10.96 0.60
C PHE A 69 -9.84 -12.11 1.18
N LEU A 70 -9.37 -11.99 2.43
CA LEU A 70 -8.65 -13.06 3.12
C LEU A 70 -9.54 -14.30 3.28
N ALA A 71 -10.82 -14.16 3.60
CA ALA A 71 -11.73 -15.30 3.69
C ALA A 71 -11.88 -16.04 2.34
N VAL A 72 -11.98 -15.30 1.23
CA VAL A 72 -12.00 -15.88 -0.13
C VAL A 72 -10.67 -16.57 -0.45
N VAL A 73 -9.55 -15.94 -0.13
CA VAL A 73 -8.21 -16.52 -0.35
C VAL A 73 -8.04 -17.80 0.47
N ILE A 74 -8.51 -17.85 1.73
CA ILE A 74 -8.50 -19.07 2.54
C ILE A 74 -9.35 -20.16 1.89
N ALA A 75 -10.55 -19.81 1.40
CA ALA A 75 -11.45 -20.77 0.77
C ALA A 75 -10.87 -21.36 -0.53
N MET A 76 -10.14 -20.57 -1.32
CA MET A 76 -9.60 -20.97 -2.62
C MET A 76 -8.20 -21.59 -2.54
N PHE A 77 -7.33 -21.03 -1.71
CA PHE A 77 -5.88 -21.31 -1.68
C PHE A 77 -5.39 -21.78 -0.30
N GLY A 78 -6.29 -21.92 0.67
CA GLY A 78 -5.95 -22.33 2.03
C GLY A 78 -5.24 -21.24 2.84
N ILE A 79 -4.88 -21.58 4.07
CA ILE A 79 -4.31 -20.63 5.04
C ILE A 79 -2.93 -20.09 4.62
N LEU A 80 -2.15 -20.88 3.87
CA LEU A 80 -0.86 -20.44 3.34
C LEU A 80 -1.01 -19.30 2.32
N GLY A 81 -2.02 -19.37 1.44
CA GLY A 81 -2.32 -18.28 0.50
C GLY A 81 -2.66 -16.97 1.22
N ALA A 82 -3.46 -17.06 2.29
CA ALA A 82 -3.81 -15.90 3.10
C ALA A 82 -2.60 -15.34 3.87
N ALA A 83 -1.72 -16.21 4.37
CA ALA A 83 -0.48 -15.79 5.02
C ALA A 83 0.44 -15.02 4.04
N ILE A 84 0.56 -15.46 2.79
CA ILE A 84 1.32 -14.76 1.76
C ILE A 84 0.72 -13.38 1.49
N VAL A 85 -0.61 -13.29 1.35
CA VAL A 85 -1.29 -12.00 1.14
C VAL A 85 -1.02 -11.03 2.29
N VAL A 86 -1.21 -11.47 3.54
CA VAL A 86 -0.93 -10.64 4.73
C VAL A 86 0.53 -10.19 4.76
N LEU A 87 1.46 -11.09 4.45
CA LEU A 87 2.89 -10.77 4.39
C LEU A 87 3.19 -9.71 3.33
N LEU A 88 2.64 -9.86 2.11
CA LEU A 88 2.84 -8.90 1.04
C LEU A 88 2.23 -7.53 1.38
N THR A 89 1.05 -7.51 2.00
CA THR A 89 0.45 -6.25 2.48
C THR A 89 1.32 -5.59 3.56
N TYR A 90 1.82 -6.38 4.52
CA TYR A 90 2.74 -5.88 5.56
C TYR A 90 4.02 -5.30 4.94
N ILE A 91 4.65 -6.01 4.00
CA ILE A 91 5.87 -5.54 3.34
C ILE A 91 5.58 -4.27 2.55
N SER A 92 4.49 -4.23 1.78
CA SER A 92 4.18 -3.10 0.89
C SER A 92 3.87 -1.84 1.70
N TRP A 93 2.96 -1.92 2.67
CA TRP A 93 2.60 -0.78 3.50
C TRP A 93 3.73 -0.39 4.45
N GLY A 94 4.37 -1.38 5.09
CA GLY A 94 5.50 -1.17 5.97
C GLY A 94 6.68 -0.50 5.25
N SER A 95 6.90 -0.78 3.97
CA SER A 95 7.98 -0.13 3.20
C SER A 95 7.69 1.35 2.96
N ILE A 96 6.45 1.69 2.57
CA ILE A 96 6.03 3.08 2.39
C ILE A 96 6.17 3.83 3.71
N PHE A 97 5.60 3.29 4.79
CA PHE A 97 5.67 3.90 6.11
C PHE A 97 7.12 4.08 6.59
N ALA A 98 7.96 3.06 6.42
CA ALA A 98 9.37 3.11 6.80
C ALA A 98 10.16 4.18 6.04
N MET A 99 9.94 4.29 4.73
CA MET A 99 10.55 5.36 3.93
C MET A 99 10.12 6.75 4.41
N GLU A 100 8.82 6.95 4.65
CA GLU A 100 8.31 8.25 5.14
C GLU A 100 8.88 8.59 6.52
N VAL A 101 9.02 7.60 7.42
CA VAL A 101 9.66 7.80 8.74
C VAL A 101 11.12 8.22 8.62
N LEU A 102 11.89 7.57 7.75
CA LEU A 102 13.30 7.91 7.54
C LEU A 102 13.46 9.27 6.86
N LEU A 103 12.61 9.58 5.88
CA LEU A 103 12.55 10.89 5.25
C LEU A 103 12.18 11.97 6.27
N PHE A 104 11.23 11.69 7.17
CA PHE A 104 10.89 12.60 8.24
C PHE A 104 12.08 12.87 9.18
N ASP A 105 12.80 11.84 9.62
CA ASP A 105 13.97 12.01 10.50
C ASP A 105 15.12 12.75 9.79
N SER A 106 15.21 12.65 8.46
CA SER A 106 16.13 13.45 7.65
C SER A 106 15.71 14.92 7.47
N GLY A 107 14.53 15.30 7.95
CA GLY A 107 14.00 16.68 7.87
C GLY A 107 13.18 16.99 6.61
N ALA A 108 12.76 15.98 5.85
CA ALA A 108 11.97 16.19 4.63
C ALA A 108 10.56 16.74 4.93
N GLN A 109 10.26 17.94 4.43
CA GLN A 109 8.97 18.60 4.65
C GLN A 109 7.79 17.83 4.04
N SER A 110 8.00 17.13 2.93
CA SER A 110 6.97 16.30 2.29
C SER A 110 6.50 15.16 3.20
N ALA A 111 7.43 14.51 3.91
CA ALA A 111 7.11 13.43 4.84
C ALA A 111 6.32 13.97 6.03
N LYS A 112 6.72 15.14 6.55
CA LYS A 112 6.00 15.84 7.61
C LYS A 112 4.55 16.14 7.24
N GLU A 113 4.31 16.68 6.04
CA GLU A 113 2.95 16.92 5.54
C GLU A 113 2.15 15.62 5.32
N TRP A 114 2.82 14.56 4.88
CA TRP A 114 2.21 13.24 4.72
C TRP A 114 1.67 12.69 6.04
N PHE A 115 2.45 12.79 7.13
CA PHE A 115 2.02 12.36 8.46
C PHE A 115 0.90 13.23 9.03
N ILE A 116 1.02 14.57 8.96
CA ILE A 116 0.00 15.50 9.47
C ILE A 116 -1.36 15.26 8.82
N SER A 117 -1.37 14.99 7.51
CA SER A 117 -2.61 14.80 6.75
C SER A 117 -3.29 13.43 6.98
N ARG A 118 -2.58 12.45 7.56
CA ARG A 118 -3.05 11.05 7.63
C ARG A 118 -3.15 10.49 9.04
N TYR A 119 -2.39 11.00 10.00
CA TYR A 119 -2.23 10.39 11.31
C TYR A 119 -2.65 11.29 12.47
N LYS A 120 -3.22 10.65 13.49
CA LYS A 120 -3.19 11.11 14.87
C LYS A 120 -2.01 10.46 15.58
N PHE A 121 -1.46 11.08 16.61
CA PHE A 121 -0.28 10.55 17.29
C PHE A 121 -0.49 9.11 17.77
N LYS A 122 -1.66 8.79 18.33
CA LYS A 122 -1.98 7.43 18.80
C LYS A 122 -1.92 6.38 17.68
N ALA A 123 -2.42 6.72 16.49
CA ALA A 123 -2.41 5.81 15.34
C ALA A 123 -0.99 5.66 14.78
N PHE A 124 -0.27 6.79 14.65
CA PHE A 124 1.13 6.79 14.22
C PHE A 124 1.98 5.91 15.13
N LYS A 125 1.87 6.09 16.46
CA LYS A 125 2.61 5.31 17.45
C LYS A 125 2.35 3.81 17.30
N ALA A 126 1.10 3.41 17.05
CA ALA A 126 0.77 2.00 16.85
C ALA A 126 1.42 1.43 15.58
N GLU A 127 1.33 2.15 14.46
CA GLU A 127 1.97 1.74 13.21
C GLU A 127 3.49 1.76 13.29
N PHE A 128 4.07 2.74 13.98
CA PHE A 128 5.51 2.83 14.21
C PHE A 128 6.05 1.58 14.92
N TYR A 129 5.36 1.07 15.94
CA TYR A 129 5.74 -0.19 16.59
C TYR A 129 5.48 -1.41 15.70
N ALA A 130 4.37 -1.45 14.97
CA ALA A 130 4.04 -2.57 14.09
C ALA A 130 5.06 -2.72 12.94
N PHE A 131 5.52 -1.61 12.38
CA PHE A 131 6.46 -1.55 11.25
C PHE A 131 7.91 -1.30 11.69
N TYR A 132 8.21 -1.35 12.99
CA TYR A 132 9.57 -1.19 13.50
C TYR A 132 10.59 -2.13 12.84
N PRO A 133 10.27 -3.43 12.62
CA PRO A 133 11.17 -4.32 11.89
C PRO A 133 11.45 -3.84 10.45
N MET A 134 10.45 -3.28 9.78
CA MET A 134 10.57 -2.79 8.41
C MET A 134 11.35 -1.47 8.34
N ILE A 135 11.17 -0.58 9.32
CA ILE A 135 11.98 0.64 9.46
C ILE A 135 13.45 0.27 9.59
N GLY A 136 13.78 -0.68 10.48
CA GLY A 136 15.14 -1.16 10.65
C GLY A 136 15.71 -1.83 9.39
N PHE A 137 14.88 -2.59 8.68
CA PHE A 137 15.27 -3.23 7.42
C PHE A 137 15.60 -2.19 6.33
N ILE A 138 14.73 -1.20 6.11
CA ILE A 138 14.98 -0.15 5.12
C ILE A 138 16.16 0.74 5.52
N TYR A 139 16.29 1.08 6.80
CA TYR A 139 17.47 1.81 7.30
C TYR A 139 18.76 1.05 7.01
N LEU A 140 18.78 -0.27 7.25
CA LEU A 140 19.93 -1.10 6.90
C LEU A 140 20.22 -1.09 5.40
N LEU A 141 19.19 -1.20 4.56
CA LEU A 141 19.35 -1.18 3.11
C LEU A 141 19.84 0.17 2.57
N LEU A 142 19.31 1.29 3.09
CA LEU A 142 19.56 2.62 2.56
C LEU A 142 20.80 3.29 3.16
N GLU A 143 21.18 2.94 4.39
CA GLU A 143 22.29 3.63 5.05
C GLU A 143 23.47 2.71 5.32
N ILE A 144 23.23 1.50 5.82
CA ILE A 144 24.33 0.60 6.20
C ILE A 144 25.01 0.02 4.96
N ILE A 145 24.25 -0.43 3.95
CA ILE A 145 24.83 -0.97 2.72
C ILE A 145 25.64 0.09 1.95
N PRO A 146 25.12 1.31 1.69
CA PRO A 146 25.88 2.33 0.98
C PRO A 146 27.05 2.87 1.79
N ASN A 147 26.96 2.95 3.11
CA ASN A 147 28.12 3.33 3.93
C ASN A 147 29.27 2.29 3.82
N ILE A 148 28.95 0.99 3.82
CA ILE A 148 29.97 -0.07 3.60
C ILE A 148 30.62 0.05 2.21
N LEU A 149 29.85 0.45 1.19
CA LEU A 149 30.30 0.50 -0.19
C LEU A 149 31.01 1.82 -0.57
N SER A 150 30.52 2.95 -0.06
CA SER A 150 30.85 4.32 -0.50
C SER A 150 31.39 5.23 0.62
N ARG A 151 31.42 4.79 1.88
CA ARG A 151 31.87 5.57 3.07
C ARG A 151 31.18 6.93 3.24
N GLU A 152 29.91 7.03 2.85
CA GLU A 152 29.09 8.21 3.13
C GLU A 152 28.65 8.24 4.59
N SER A 153 28.47 9.44 5.16
CA SER A 153 28.08 9.61 6.57
C SER A 153 26.67 9.06 6.81
N VAL A 154 26.55 8.16 7.78
CA VAL A 154 25.27 7.61 8.26
C VAL A 154 24.44 8.74 8.89
N ILE A 155 23.17 8.84 8.50
CA ILE A 155 22.22 9.72 9.18
C ILE A 155 21.75 8.94 10.40
N ASP A 156 22.17 9.34 11.59
CA ASP A 156 21.92 8.55 12.80
C ASP A 156 20.41 8.52 13.10
N PHE A 157 19.74 7.43 12.69
CA PHE A 157 18.30 7.25 12.90
C PHE A 157 18.01 7.06 14.39
N SER A 158 17.21 7.94 14.95
CA SER A 158 16.84 7.89 16.38
C SER A 158 15.34 7.67 16.55
N PRO A 159 14.89 6.44 16.84
CA PRO A 159 13.48 6.13 17.07
C PRO A 159 12.81 7.02 18.14
N SER A 160 13.55 7.33 19.20
CA SER A 160 13.05 8.14 20.31
C SER A 160 12.89 9.61 19.92
N ARG A 161 13.78 10.14 19.06
CA ARG A 161 13.65 11.47 18.48
C ARG A 161 12.40 11.57 17.61
N VAL A 162 12.23 10.64 16.67
CA VAL A 162 11.05 10.59 15.79
C VAL A 162 9.75 10.53 16.59
N LEU A 163 9.67 9.64 17.59
CA LEU A 163 8.47 9.53 18.43
C LEU A 163 8.15 10.83 19.17
N LYS A 164 9.17 11.51 19.71
CA LYS A 164 8.99 12.77 20.44
C LYS A 164 8.53 13.89 19.51
N GLU A 165 9.17 14.05 18.35
CA GLU A 165 8.80 15.08 17.39
C GLU A 165 7.39 14.86 16.83
N MET A 166 7.01 13.59 16.59
CA MET A 166 5.66 13.25 16.14
C MET A 166 4.59 13.47 17.22
N GLU A 167 4.94 13.37 18.51
CA GLU A 167 4.04 13.69 19.62
C GLU A 167 3.75 15.20 19.69
N GLU A 168 4.75 16.02 19.42
CA GLU A 168 4.60 17.48 19.37
C GLU A 168 3.88 17.95 18.11
N LEU A 169 3.98 17.18 17.02
CA LEU A 169 3.44 17.54 15.71
C LEU A 169 2.00 17.10 15.47
N LEU A 170 1.69 15.86 15.85
CA LEU A 170 0.43 15.23 15.46
C LEU A 170 -0.67 15.48 16.52
N PRO A 171 -1.92 15.65 16.09
CA PRO A 171 -3.07 15.84 16.99
C PRO A 171 -3.50 14.56 17.71
#